data_AF-A0A7W4VY19-F1
#
_entry.id   AF-A0A7W4VY19-F1
#
_cell.length_a   1.000
_cell.length_b   1.000
_cell.length_c   1.000
_cell.angle_alpha   90.00
_cell.angle_beta   90.00
_cell.angle_gamma   90.00
#
_symmetry.space_group_name_H-M   'P 1'
#
loop_
_entity.id
_entity.type
_entity.pdbx_description
1 polymer ?
#
loop_
_entity_poly.entity_id
_entity_poly.type
_entity_poly.pdbx_seq_one_letter_code
_entity_poly.pdbx_strand_id
1 'polypeptide(L)' 'MRRELTIAELEAERTELLPARETLTFGNTNWANVFASNSSLALNAASLYSMANSAAAQSITVTQG' A
#
# COMPACT_ATOMS: atom_id res chain seq x y z
N MET A 1 24.13 -39.75 -7.40
CA MET A 1 24.00 -40.10 -8.83
C MET A 1 23.15 -39.01 -9.48
N ARG A 2 23.71 -38.16 -10.36
CA ARG A 2 22.89 -37.19 -11.10
C ARG A 2 22.08 -37.99 -12.13
N ARG A 3 20.76 -37.85 -12.13
CA ARG A 3 19.92 -38.36 -13.22
C ARG A 3 20.06 -37.36 -14.35
N GLU A 4 20.84 -37.71 -15.35
CA GLU A 4 20.94 -36.93 -16.59
C GLU A 4 19.66 -37.16 -17.38
N LEU A 5 19.01 -36.06 -17.78
CA LEU A 5 17.85 -36.12 -18.66
C LEU A 5 18.33 -36.59 -20.04
N THR A 6 17.57 -37.51 -20.64
CA THR A 6 17.76 -37.89 -22.04
C THR A 6 17.39 -36.72 -22.95
N ILE A 7 17.91 -36.71 -24.18
CA ILE A 7 17.60 -35.66 -25.18
C ILE A 7 16.08 -35.57 -25.41
N ALA A 8 15.38 -36.71 -25.44
CA ALA A 8 13.93 -36.76 -25.58
C ALA A 8 13.18 -36.12 -24.40
N GLU A 9 13.70 -36.25 -23.18
CA GLU A 9 13.11 -35.60 -22.00
C GLU A 9 13.37 -34.10 -21.97
N LEU A 10 14.52 -33.66 -22.49
CA LEU A 10 14.86 -32.24 -22.62
C LEU A 10 13.99 -31.54 -23.68
N GLU A 11 13.75 -32.19 -24.83
CA GLU A 11 12.85 -31.66 -25.86
C GLU A 11 11.37 -31.65 -25.43
N ALA A 12 11.00 -32.52 -24.49
CA ALA A 12 9.68 -32.53 -23.89
C ALA A 12 9.50 -31.45 -22.79
N GLU A 13 10.58 -30.79 -22.38
CA GLU A 13 10.51 -29.69 -21.43
C GLU A 13 9.88 -28.47 -22.08
N ARG A 14 8.84 -27.94 -21.44
CA ARG A 14 8.11 -26.76 -21.92
C ARG A 14 8.19 -25.66 -20.87
N THR A 15 8.44 -24.44 -21.31
CA THR A 15 8.35 -23.26 -20.46
C THR A 15 6.88 -22.92 -20.28
N GLU A 16 6.32 -23.20 -19.11
CA GLU A 16 4.98 -22.75 -18.75
C GLU A 16 5.09 -21.33 -18.18
N LEU A 17 4.21 -20.43 -18.64
CA LEU A 17 4.10 -19.11 -18.03
C LEU A 17 3.66 -19.31 -16.57
N LEU A 18 4.36 -18.64 -15.66
CA LEU A 18 3.88 -18.50 -14.29
C LEU A 18 2.46 -17.94 -14.34
N PRO A 19 1.53 -18.46 -13.51
CA PRO A 19 0.16 -18.01 -13.54
C PRO A 19 0.10 -16.52 -13.19
N ALA A 20 -0.89 -15.81 -13.74
CA ALA A 20 -1.07 -14.39 -13.50
C ALA A 20 -1.17 -14.11 -11.98
N ARG A 21 -0.71 -12.94 -11.53
CA ARG A 21 -0.68 -12.55 -10.09
C ARG A 21 -2.03 -12.73 -9.38
N GLU A 22 -3.12 -12.76 -10.13
CA GLU A 22 -4.50 -13.03 -9.71
C GLU A 22 -4.67 -14.39 -8.99
N THR A 23 -3.84 -15.39 -9.29
CA THR A 23 -3.92 -16.71 -8.63
C THR A 23 -3.11 -16.79 -7.33
N LEU A 24 -2.36 -15.75 -6.97
CA LEU A 24 -1.67 -15.63 -5.67
C LEU A 24 -2.64 -15.06 -4.62
N THR A 25 -3.75 -15.76 -4.39
CA THR A 25 -4.82 -15.28 -3.48
C THR A 25 -4.46 -15.43 -1.99
N PHE A 26 -3.43 -16.22 -1.66
CA PHE A 26 -2.87 -16.32 -0.32
C PHE A 26 -1.65 -15.40 -0.17
N GLY A 27 -1.81 -14.25 0.50
CA GLY A 27 -0.73 -13.29 0.79
C GLY A 27 -0.81 -11.96 0.03
N ASN A 28 -1.78 -11.79 -0.87
CA ASN A 28 -2.03 -10.51 -1.54
C ASN A 28 -2.98 -9.61 -0.73
N THR A 29 -2.66 -9.40 0.55
CA THR A 29 -3.48 -8.59 1.47
C THR A 29 -2.89 -7.21 1.61
N ASN A 30 -3.59 -6.23 1.06
CA ASN A 30 -3.31 -4.81 1.18
C ASN A 30 -3.97 -4.28 2.47
N TRP A 31 -3.17 -4.05 3.52
CA TRP A 31 -3.64 -3.51 4.81
C TRP A 31 -2.90 -2.23 5.19
N ALA A 32 -3.66 -1.18 5.50
CA ALA A 32 -3.13 0.08 5.99
C ALA A 32 -3.85 0.48 7.28
N ASN A 33 -3.12 0.47 8.39
CA ASN A 33 -3.63 0.99 9.66
C ASN A 33 -3.30 2.48 9.77
N VAL A 34 -4.30 3.34 9.58
CA VAL A 34 -4.11 4.78 9.66
C VAL A 34 -4.72 5.32 10.95
N PHE A 35 -3.86 5.94 11.78
CA PHE A 35 -4.28 6.76 12.90
C PHE A 35 -3.89 8.20 12.63
N ALA A 36 -4.86 9.11 12.65
CA ALA A 36 -4.63 10.52 12.39
C ALA A 36 -5.42 11.37 13.37
N SER A 37 -4.75 12.36 13.94
CA SER A 37 -5.33 13.35 14.82
C SER A 37 -4.93 14.73 14.32
N ASN A 38 -5.88 15.65 14.26
CA ASN A 38 -5.63 17.05 13.95
C ASN A 38 -6.43 17.93 14.89
N SER A 39 -5.78 18.97 15.43
CA SER A 39 -6.38 19.91 16.37
C SER A 39 -6.01 21.33 15.99
N SER A 40 -6.95 22.25 16.18
CA SER A 40 -6.78 23.69 15.92
C SER A 40 -7.34 24.46 17.10
N LEU A 41 -6.60 25.46 17.58
CA LEU A 41 -7.07 26.38 18.59
C LEU A 41 -6.70 27.80 18.18
N ALA A 42 -7.73 28.62 17.97
CA ALA A 42 -7.60 30.06 17.82
C ALA A 42 -8.08 30.71 19.12
N LEU A 43 -7.24 31.57 19.73
CA LEU A 43 -7.61 32.32 20.93
C LEU A 43 -7.26 33.80 20.75
N ASN A 44 -8.23 34.65 21.04
CA ASN A 44 -8.08 36.09 21.13
C ASN A 44 -8.13 36.51 22.60
N ALA A 45 -6.99 36.53 23.29
CA ALA A 45 -6.91 36.89 24.70
C ALA A 45 -6.56 38.38 24.86
N ALA A 46 -7.38 39.11 25.64
CA ALA A 46 -7.21 40.54 25.94
C ALA A 46 -7.02 41.44 24.69
N SER A 47 -7.78 41.17 23.63
CA SER A 47 -7.58 41.80 22.32
C SER A 47 -8.78 42.65 21.89
N LEU A 48 -8.51 43.88 21.43
CA LEU A 48 -9.47 44.78 20.78
C LEU A 48 -9.20 44.76 19.26
N TYR A 49 -10.25 44.72 18.45
CA TYR A 49 -10.16 44.68 16.98
C TYR A 49 -9.37 43.48 16.40
N SER A 50 -9.45 42.30 17.02
CA SER A 50 -8.72 41.11 16.57
C SER A 50 -9.62 40.04 15.93
N MET A 51 -9.01 39.22 15.07
CA MET A 51 -9.60 38.03 14.48
C MET A 51 -8.63 36.86 14.67
N ALA A 52 -9.00 35.86 15.48
CA ALA A 52 -8.28 34.60 15.57
C ALA A 52 -8.95 33.60 14.62
N ASN A 53 -8.21 33.17 13.62
CA ASN A 53 -8.64 32.14 12.68
C ASN A 53 -7.73 30.91 12.86
N SER A 54 -8.32 29.72 12.93
CA SER A 54 -7.57 28.47 13.04
C SER A 54 -8.21 27.42 12.16
N ALA A 55 -7.40 26.74 11.37
CA ALA A 55 -7.83 25.66 10.49
C ALA A 55 -6.94 24.45 10.70
N ALA A 56 -7.55 23.32 11.05
CA ALA A 56 -6.91 22.01 11.13
C ALA A 56 -7.25 21.21 9.86
N ALA A 57 -6.73 21.66 8.71
CA ALA A 57 -6.89 20.92 7.47
C ALA A 57 -6.00 19.66 7.49
N GLN A 58 -6.60 18.48 7.33
CA GLN A 58 -5.89 17.21 7.20
C GLN A 58 -6.42 16.46 5.98
N SER A 59 -5.50 15.96 5.16
CA SER A 59 -5.81 15.04 4.06
C SER A 59 -4.98 13.78 4.23
N ILE A 60 -5.63 12.63 4.06
CA ILE A 60 -5.03 11.31 4.18
C ILE A 60 -5.38 10.57 2.90
N THR A 61 -4.37 10.10 2.17
CA THR A 61 -4.56 9.31 0.96
C THR A 61 -3.79 8.02 1.10
N VAL A 62 -4.50 6.91 0.91
CA VAL A 62 -3.91 5.57 0.89
C VAL A 62 -4.15 4.98 -0.50
N THR A 63 -3.09 4.51 -1.14
CA THR A 63 -3.16 3.81 -2.43
C THR A 63 -2.42 2.48 -2.29
N GLN A 64 -3.06 1.39 -2.73
CA GLN A 64 -2.55 0.03 -2.67
C GLN A 64 -2.75 -0.63 -4.04
N GLY A 65 -1.88 -1.58 -4.42
CA GLY A 65 -1.80 -2.13 -5.78
C GLY A 65 -1.85 -3.65 -5.87
#